data_AF-A0A9E0JEZ5-F1
#
_entry.id   AF-A0A9E0JEZ5-F1
#
_cell.length_a   1.000
_cell.length_b   1.000
_cell.length_c   1.000
_cell.angle_alpha   90.00
_cell.angle_beta   90.00
_cell.angle_gamma   90.00
#
_symmetry.space_group_name_H-M   'P 1'
#
loop_
_entity.id
_entity.type
_entity.pdbx_description
1 polymer ?
#
loop_
_entity_poly.entity_id
_entity_poly.type
_entity_poly.pdbx_seq_one_letter_code
_entity_poly.pdbx_strand_id
1 'polypeptide(L)'
;NELQLIQKYLHVIFAGVVIGEVKGKDLIPDHSLAMSSVLRSDIFPRVEVAYEQAIAYLRKEAVTLDVTAPRGYVLLTYKQLPLGFVKNIGNRANNLYPQEWRIRSGYLPEIVRTL
;
A
#
# COMPACT_ATOMS: atom_id res chain seq x y z
N ASN A 1 -26.30 -5.18 -16.05
CA ASN A 1 -24.89 -4.84 -15.76
C ASN A 1 -24.02 -5.75 -16.61
N GLU A 2 -23.29 -5.19 -17.59
CA GLU A 2 -22.47 -5.92 -18.56
C GLU A 2 -21.41 -6.82 -17.89
N LEU A 3 -20.82 -6.35 -16.78
CA LEU A 3 -19.82 -7.10 -16.02
C LEU A 3 -20.38 -8.43 -15.49
N GLN A 4 -21.63 -8.41 -14.99
CA GLN A 4 -22.31 -9.61 -14.50
C GLN A 4 -22.62 -10.61 -15.61
N LEU A 5 -22.82 -10.13 -16.84
CA LEU A 5 -23.04 -11.00 -18.00
C LEU A 5 -21.72 -11.69 -18.38
N ILE A 6 -20.64 -10.93 -18.47
CA ILE A 6 -19.30 -11.44 -18.78
C ILE A 6 -18.84 -12.48 -17.75
N GLN A 7 -19.05 -12.23 -16.46
CA GLN A 7 -18.71 -13.14 -15.37
C GLN A 7 -19.43 -14.50 -15.44
N LYS A 8 -20.58 -14.60 -16.11
CA LYS A 8 -21.29 -15.87 -16.29
C LYS A 8 -20.63 -16.78 -17.32
N TYR A 9 -19.90 -16.21 -18.28
CA TYR A 9 -19.34 -16.95 -19.41
C TYR A 9 -17.81 -17.02 -19.39
N LEU A 10 -17.14 -16.24 -18.54
CA LEU A 10 -15.69 -16.19 -18.44
C LEU A 10 -15.23 -16.39 -16.99
N HIS A 11 -14.13 -17.14 -16.84
CA HIS A 11 -13.41 -17.21 -15.58
C HIS A 11 -12.57 -15.94 -15.40
N VAL A 12 -13.12 -14.97 -14.68
CA VAL A 12 -12.45 -13.67 -14.44
C VAL A 12 -11.30 -13.86 -13.46
N ILE A 13 -10.07 -13.69 -13.95
CA ILE A 13 -8.85 -13.72 -13.12
C ILE A 13 -8.65 -12.39 -12.39
N PHE A 14 -8.92 -11.27 -13.07
CA PHE A 14 -8.77 -9.91 -12.53
C PHE A 14 -9.66 -8.93 -13.30
N ALA A 15 -10.21 -7.92 -12.62
CA ALA A 15 -11.15 -6.96 -13.21
C ALA A 15 -10.81 -5.52 -12.81
N GLY A 16 -9.93 -4.87 -13.58
CA GLY A 16 -9.55 -3.47 -13.38
C GLY A 16 -8.78 -3.22 -12.06
N VAL A 17 -8.66 -1.96 -11.64
CA VAL A 17 -7.98 -1.62 -10.39
C VAL A 17 -8.91 -1.91 -9.21
N VAL A 18 -8.53 -2.87 -8.37
CA VAL A 18 -9.24 -3.12 -7.12
C VAL A 18 -9.07 -1.91 -6.21
N ILE A 19 -10.19 -1.34 -5.75
CA ILE A 19 -10.19 -0.17 -4.87
C ILE A 19 -9.94 -0.59 -3.42
N GLY A 20 -10.53 -1.71 -3.00
CA GLY A 20 -10.43 -2.21 -1.64
C GLY A 20 -11.38 -3.35 -1.34
N GLU A 21 -11.27 -3.87 -0.12
CA GLU A 21 -12.11 -4.93 0.43
C GLU A 21 -12.98 -4.37 1.56
N VAL A 22 -14.27 -4.68 1.55
CA VAL A 22 -15.16 -4.35 2.67
C VAL A 22 -15.02 -5.43 3.73
N LYS A 23 -14.52 -5.06 4.91
CA LYS A 23 -14.38 -5.95 6.06
C LYS A 23 -15.10 -5.36 7.27
N GLY A 24 -16.27 -5.92 7.58
CA GLY A 24 -17.15 -5.38 8.61
C GLY A 24 -17.63 -3.98 8.23
N LYS A 25 -17.24 -2.97 9.02
CA LYS A 25 -17.58 -1.55 8.75
C LYS A 25 -16.48 -0.79 8.02
N ASP A 26 -15.33 -1.41 7.81
CA ASP A 26 -14.17 -0.77 7.19
C ASP A 26 -14.10 -1.11 5.69
N LEU A 27 -13.75 -0.13 4.87
CA LEU A 27 -13.22 -0.35 3.52
C LEU A 27 -11.69 -0.31 3.59
N ILE A 28 -11.05 -1.45 3.41
CA ILE A 28 -9.60 -1.58 3.43
C ILE A 28 -9.10 -1.30 2.01
N PRO A 29 -8.29 -0.25 1.78
CA PRO A 29 -7.80 0.05 0.44
C PRO A 29 -6.84 -1.04 -0.05
N ASP A 30 -6.97 -1.43 -1.30
CA ASP A 30 -6.13 -2.44 -1.92
C ASP A 30 -4.79 -1.84 -2.38
N HIS A 31 -3.75 -2.67 -2.44
CA HIS A 31 -2.44 -2.23 -2.94
C HIS A 31 -2.50 -1.75 -4.40
N SER A 32 -3.36 -2.34 -5.24
CA SER A 32 -3.57 -1.92 -6.63
C SER A 32 -3.99 -0.46 -6.73
N LEU A 33 -4.79 0.03 -5.77
CA LEU A 33 -5.20 1.43 -5.72
C LEU A 33 -4.00 2.36 -5.48
N ALA A 34 -3.05 1.96 -4.63
CA ALA A 34 -1.84 2.75 -4.37
C ALA A 34 -0.93 2.87 -5.62
N MET A 35 -0.91 1.83 -6.46
CA MET A 35 -0.10 1.78 -7.68
C MET A 35 -0.80 2.46 -8.87
N SER A 36 -2.04 2.88 -8.71
CA SER A 36 -2.83 3.48 -9.78
C SER A 36 -2.39 4.92 -10.06
N SER A 37 -2.06 5.21 -11.33
CA SER A 37 -1.69 6.56 -11.78
C SER A 37 -2.85 7.55 -11.77
N VAL A 38 -4.09 7.06 -11.74
CA VAL A 38 -5.30 7.90 -11.68
C VAL A 38 -5.75 8.17 -10.24
N LEU A 39 -5.05 7.64 -9.23
CA LEU A 39 -5.34 7.96 -7.83
C LEU A 39 -5.07 9.45 -7.57
N ARG A 40 -6.13 10.17 -7.20
CA ARG A 40 -6.03 11.59 -6.82
C ARG A 40 -5.18 11.73 -5.55
N SER A 41 -4.22 12.65 -5.59
CA SER A 41 -3.12 12.69 -4.60
C SER A 41 -3.50 13.12 -3.19
N ASP A 42 -4.67 13.74 -3.03
CA ASP A 42 -5.21 14.34 -1.81
C ASP A 42 -6.20 13.41 -1.05
N ILE A 43 -6.59 12.26 -1.62
CA ILE A 43 -7.60 11.38 -1.02
C ILE A 43 -7.07 10.72 0.26
N PHE A 44 -5.79 10.35 0.26
CA PHE A 44 -5.13 9.71 1.40
C PHE A 44 -4.00 10.61 1.89
N PRO A 45 -3.84 10.76 3.22
CA PRO A 45 -2.64 11.36 3.76
C PRO A 45 -1.41 10.59 3.29
N ARG A 46 -0.36 11.34 2.94
CA ARG A 46 0.91 10.78 2.46
C ARG A 46 1.98 10.97 3.52
N VAL A 47 2.80 9.94 3.72
CA VAL A 47 3.97 10.00 4.58
C VAL A 47 5.18 9.53 3.79
N GLU A 48 6.11 10.45 3.57
CA GLU A 48 7.40 10.17 2.95
C GLU A 48 8.29 9.46 3.97
N VAL A 49 8.89 8.33 3.57
CA VAL A 49 9.72 7.49 4.44
C VAL A 49 11.16 7.42 3.94
N ALA A 50 12.10 7.16 4.85
CA ALA A 50 13.48 6.89 4.47
C ALA A 50 13.62 5.52 3.77
N TYR A 51 14.75 5.29 3.10
CA TYR A 51 15.00 4.04 2.36
C TYR A 51 14.87 2.81 3.26
N GLU A 52 15.40 2.86 4.47
CA GLU A 52 15.37 1.76 5.44
C GLU A 52 13.93 1.41 5.82
N GLN A 53 13.08 2.42 6.03
CA GLN A 53 11.66 2.26 6.32
C GLN A 53 10.88 1.77 5.09
N ALA A 54 11.24 2.21 3.89
CA ALA A 54 10.67 1.71 2.64
C ALA A 54 10.96 0.20 2.48
N ILE A 55 12.20 -0.22 2.74
CA ILE A 55 12.57 -1.64 2.71
C ILE A 55 11.86 -2.43 3.81
N ALA A 56 11.77 -1.92 5.03
CA ALA A 56 11.01 -2.54 6.11
C ALA A 56 9.52 -2.71 5.72
N TYR A 57 8.94 -1.68 5.09
CA TYR A 57 7.59 -1.75 4.54
C TYR A 57 7.46 -2.88 3.49
N LEU A 58 8.35 -2.92 2.51
CA LEU A 58 8.35 -3.94 1.44
C LEU A 58 8.70 -5.35 1.93
N ARG A 59 9.36 -5.49 3.09
CA ARG A 59 9.56 -6.78 3.79
C ARG A 59 8.35 -7.22 4.61
N LYS A 60 7.32 -6.37 4.69
CA LYS A 60 6.15 -6.54 5.54
C LYS A 60 6.49 -6.58 7.03
N GLU A 61 7.52 -5.82 7.42
CA GLU A 61 7.90 -5.63 8.82
C GLU A 61 7.01 -4.59 9.49
N ALA A 62 7.17 -4.46 10.81
CA ALA A 62 6.49 -3.43 11.58
C ALA A 62 6.97 -2.05 11.13
N VAL A 63 6.01 -1.17 10.84
CA VAL A 63 6.29 0.22 10.46
C VAL A 63 5.85 1.13 11.59
N THR A 64 6.75 2.04 11.97
CA THR A 64 6.48 3.11 12.93
C THR A 64 6.49 4.43 12.16
N LEU A 65 5.44 5.22 12.33
CA LEU A 65 5.34 6.57 11.79
C LEU A 65 5.58 7.59 12.90
N ASP A 66 5.90 8.81 12.52
CA ASP A 66 6.02 9.93 13.45
C ASP A 66 4.73 10.14 14.25
N VAL A 67 4.83 10.71 15.45
CA VAL A 67 3.69 11.05 16.32
C VAL A 67 2.73 12.03 15.65
N THR A 68 3.22 12.86 14.72
CA THR A 68 2.39 13.79 13.95
C THR A 68 1.67 13.12 12.78
N ALA A 69 1.95 11.85 12.48
CA ALA A 69 1.31 11.15 11.37
C ALA A 69 -0.20 10.93 11.64
N PRO A 70 -1.06 11.16 10.64
CA PRO A 70 -2.50 11.01 10.82
C PRO A 70 -2.89 9.55 11.07
N ARG A 71 -3.92 9.36 11.91
CA ARG A 71 -4.54 8.05 12.13
C ARG A 71 -5.41 7.67 10.92
N GLY A 72 -5.58 6.37 10.70
CA GLY A 72 -6.34 5.82 9.58
C GLY A 72 -5.45 5.25 8.49
N TYR A 73 -5.97 5.16 7.27
CA TYR A 73 -5.19 4.68 6.12
C TYR A 73 -4.27 5.79 5.60
N VAL A 74 -2.98 5.49 5.55
CA VAL A 74 -1.92 6.40 5.11
C VAL A 74 -1.20 5.76 3.94
N LEU A 75 -0.95 6.54 2.89
CA LEU A 75 -0.15 6.13 1.73
C LEU A 75 1.32 6.44 2.02
N LEU A 76 2.17 5.41 2.10
CA LEU A 76 3.61 5.62 2.21
C LEU A 76 4.20 5.95 0.84
N THR A 77 5.13 6.90 0.83
CA THR A 77 5.90 7.28 -0.35
C THR A 77 7.39 7.20 -0.09
N TYR A 78 8.16 6.88 -1.12
CA TYR A 78 9.61 7.01 -1.13
C TYR A 78 10.03 7.69 -2.43
N LYS A 79 10.81 8.76 -2.32
CA LYS A 79 11.11 9.70 -3.40
C LYS A 79 9.84 10.17 -4.12
N GLN A 80 8.80 10.51 -3.35
CA GLN A 80 7.48 10.91 -3.86
C GLN A 80 6.72 9.84 -4.64
N LEU A 81 7.25 8.62 -4.78
CA LEU A 81 6.59 7.50 -5.44
C LEU A 81 5.79 6.68 -4.43
N PRO A 82 4.53 6.31 -4.73
CA PRO A 82 3.74 5.44 -3.87
C PRO A 82 4.43 4.10 -3.63
N LEU A 83 4.49 3.67 -2.37
CA LEU A 83 4.86 2.32 -1.97
C LEU A 83 3.63 1.46 -1.69
N GLY A 84 2.64 2.02 -1.00
CA GLY A 84 1.42 1.33 -0.62
C GLY A 84 0.88 1.79 0.74
N PHE A 85 -0.18 1.14 1.19
CA PHE A 85 -0.91 1.59 2.37
C PHE A 85 -0.40 0.98 3.69
N VAL A 86 -0.58 1.76 4.75
CA VAL A 86 -0.59 1.29 6.14
C VAL A 86 -1.86 1.77 6.85
N LYS A 87 -2.31 1.03 7.88
CA LYS A 87 -3.34 1.51 8.81
C LYS A 87 -2.68 2.00 10.09
N ASN A 88 -2.49 3.31 10.23
CA ASN A 88 -1.95 3.93 11.43
C ASN A 88 -3.02 4.00 12.54
N ILE A 89 -2.73 3.42 13.69
CA ILE A 89 -3.62 3.47 14.87
C ILE A 89 -3.06 4.35 15.99
N GLY A 90 -1.92 5.01 15.76
CA GLY A 90 -1.30 5.98 16.67
C GLY A 90 0.02 5.49 17.24
N ASN A 91 0.04 4.34 17.92
CA ASN A 91 1.28 3.77 18.47
C ASN A 91 2.02 2.85 17.49
N ARG A 92 1.34 2.39 16.45
CA ARG A 92 1.87 1.49 15.42
C ARG A 92 1.12 1.69 14.11
N ALA A 93 1.76 1.34 13.00
CA ALA A 93 1.10 1.24 11.70
C ALA A 93 1.05 -0.22 11.24
N ASN A 94 -0.16 -0.69 10.93
CA ASN A 94 -0.32 -2.01 10.32
C ASN A 94 0.12 -1.94 8.87
N ASN A 95 1.11 -2.75 8.52
CA ASN A 95 1.61 -2.84 7.15
C ASN A 95 0.63 -3.65 6.26
N LEU A 96 0.06 -3.00 5.24
CA LEU A 96 -0.91 -3.61 4.33
C LEU A 96 -0.27 -4.09 3.01
N TYR A 97 1.06 -4.13 2.91
CA TYR A 97 1.75 -4.65 1.73
C TYR A 97 1.35 -6.11 1.47
N PRO A 98 1.23 -6.60 0.22
CA PRO A 98 0.91 -8.00 -0.06
C PRO A 98 1.96 -8.97 0.51
N GLN A 99 1.52 -10.07 1.12
CA GLN A 99 2.43 -11.00 1.83
C GLN A 99 3.34 -11.75 0.84
N GLU A 100 2.74 -12.15 -0.27
CA GLU A 100 3.30 -12.90 -1.37
C GLU A 100 4.37 -12.11 -2.14
N TRP A 101 4.37 -10.78 -2.06
CA TRP A 101 5.32 -9.90 -2.75
C TRP A 101 6.44 -9.40 -1.84
N ARG A 102 6.47 -9.82 -0.56
CA ARG A 102 7.45 -9.30 0.39
C ARG A 102 8.87 -9.63 -0.02
N ILE A 103 9.75 -8.64 0.15
CA ILE A 103 11.20 -8.87 0.03
C ILE A 103 11.60 -9.86 1.13
N ARG A 104 12.37 -10.89 0.75
CA ARG A 104 12.89 -11.91 1.69
C ARG A 104 14.36 -11.71 2.07
N SER A 105 15.10 -10.94 1.27
CA SER A 105 16.50 -10.63 1.56
C SER A 105 16.61 -9.61 2.68
N GLY A 106 17.54 -9.85 3.62
CA GLY A 106 17.92 -8.92 4.69
C GLY A 106 18.92 -7.83 4.26
N TYR A 107 19.39 -7.86 3.01
CA TYR A 107 20.40 -6.91 2.52
C TYR A 107 19.93 -5.46 2.59
N LEU A 108 20.76 -4.59 3.17
CA LEU A 108 20.64 -3.14 3.09
C LEU A 108 21.97 -2.60 2.58
N PRO A 109 21.99 -1.83 1.47
CA PRO A 109 23.22 -1.23 0.97
C PRO A 109 23.69 -0.10 1.90
N GLU A 110 25.01 0.06 2.05
CA GLU A 110 25.61 1.22 2.73
C GLU A 110 25.38 2.53 1.96
N ILE A 111 25.30 2.44 0.62
CA ILE A 111 25.07 3.57 -0.28
C ILE A 111 23.89 3.23 -1.20
N VAL A 112 22.80 3.98 -1.07
CA VAL A 112 21.66 3.89 -1.97
C VAL A 112 22.03 4.57 -3.28
N ARG A 113 22.36 3.79 -4.32
CA ARG A 113 22.59 4.32 -5.66
C ARG A 113 21.25 4.66 -6.30
N THR A 114 21.12 5.88 -6.77
CA THR A 114 19.90 6.35 -7.43
C THR A 114 20.25 6.80 -8.83
N LEU A 115 19.45 6.40 -9.81
CA LEU A 115 19.55 6.87 -11.19
C LEU A 115 19.24 8.37 -11.29
#